data_AF-S4P3T2-F1
#
_entry.id   AF-S4P3T2-F1
#
_cell.length_a   1.000
_cell.length_b   1.000
_cell.length_c   1.000
_cell.angle_alpha   90.00
_cell.angle_beta   90.00
_cell.angle_gamma   90.00
#
_symmetry.space_group_name_H-M   'P 1'
#
loop_
_entity.id
_entity.type
_entity.pdbx_description
1 polymer ?
#
loop_
_entity_poly.entity_id
_entity_poly.type
_entity_poly.pdbx_seq_one_letter_code
_entity_poly.pdbx_strand_id
1 'polypeptide(L)' 'MCEIITRDVTNSELREVVNKLIPDSIAKDIEKACHSIYPLRDVCIRKVKVLKRPRFEIAKLMELHGEG' A
#
# COMPACT_ATOMS: atom_id res chain seq x y z
N MET A 1 2.78 -1.56 13.77
CA MET A 1 3.19 -1.75 12.35
C MET A 1 2.09 -2.42 11.54
N CYS A 2 1.71 -3.66 11.87
CA CYS A 2 0.66 -4.40 11.14
C CYS A 2 -0.68 -3.65 11.10
N GLU A 3 -1.09 -3.02 12.20
CA GLU A 3 -2.34 -2.25 12.27
C GLU A 3 -2.41 -1.10 11.26
N ILE A 4 -1.31 -0.36 11.07
CA ILE A 4 -1.23 0.75 10.09
C ILE A 4 -1.37 0.18 8.68
N ILE A 5 -0.65 -0.91 8.37
CA ILE A 5 -0.73 -1.59 7.07
C ILE A 5 -2.16 -2.07 6.82
N THR A 6 -2.79 -2.74 7.78
CA THR A 6 -4.16 -3.23 7.64
C THR A 6 -5.15 -2.09 7.44
N ARG A 7 -5.07 -1.03 8.26
CA ARG A 7 -5.95 0.14 8.14
C ARG A 7 -5.85 0.79 6.76
N ASP A 8 -4.64 0.95 6.24
CA ASP A 8 -4.43 1.66 4.97
C ASP A 8 -4.75 0.80 3.75
N VAL A 9 -4.55 -0.53 3.83
CA VAL A 9 -4.80 -1.45 2.71
C VAL A 9 -6.26 -1.92 2.67
N THR A 10 -6.90 -2.19 3.81
CA THR A 10 -8.28 -2.69 3.83
C THR A 10 -9.29 -1.64 3.35
N ASN A 11 -9.00 -0.36 3.59
CA ASN A 11 -9.89 0.75 3.21
C ASN A 11 -9.67 1.27 1.79
N SER A 12 -8.72 0.71 1.02
CA SER A 12 -8.36 1.24 -0.29
C SER A 12 -8.34 0.18 -1.38
N GLU A 13 -8.69 0.60 -2.59
CA GLU A 13 -8.62 -0.27 -3.77
C GLU A 13 -7.19 -0.41 -4.28
N LEU A 14 -6.96 -1.40 -5.15
CA LEU A 14 -5.61 -1.75 -5.63
C LEU A 14 -4.86 -0.54 -6.24
N ARG A 15 -5.56 0.35 -6.95
CA ARG A 15 -4.98 1.56 -7.55
C ARG A 15 -4.40 2.49 -6.48
N GLU A 16 -5.18 2.75 -5.43
CA GLU A 16 -4.76 3.63 -4.34
C GLU A 16 -3.63 3.01 -3.51
N VAL A 17 -3.67 1.69 -3.29
CA VAL A 17 -2.57 0.99 -2.60
C VAL A 17 -1.27 1.19 -3.37
N VAL A 18 -1.27 1.04 -4.69
CA VAL A 18 -0.07 1.28 -5.52
C VAL A 18 0.39 2.74 -5.43
N ASN A 19 -0.54 3.70 -5.46
CA ASN A 19 -0.21 5.13 -5.32
C ASN A 19 0.44 5.47 -3.97
N LYS A 20 0.11 4.73 -2.89
CA LYS A 20 0.75 4.86 -1.58
C LYS A 20 2.13 4.19 -1.52
N LEU A 21 2.32 3.10 -2.27
CA LEU A 21 3.58 2.37 -2.34
C LEU A 21 4.67 3.13 -3.13
N ILE A 22 4.32 3.90 -4.16
CA ILE A 22 5.30 4.67 -4.95
C ILE A 22 6.14 5.62 -4.08
N PRO A 23 5.56 6.47 -3.21
CA PRO A 23 6.32 7.33 -2.30
C PRO A 23 6.65 6.67 -0.94
N ASP A 24 6.34 5.37 -0.77
CA ASP A 24 6.47 4.62 0.49
C ASP A 24 5.80 5.33 1.70
N SER A 25 4.59 5.87 1.52
CA SER A 25 3.90 6.65 2.56
C SER A 25 3.59 5.83 3.82
N ILE A 26 3.21 4.56 3.64
CA ILE A 26 2.91 3.63 4.74
C ILE A 26 4.16 3.41 5.62
N ALA A 27 5.34 3.32 5.00
CA ALA A 27 6.58 3.13 5.73
C ALA A 27 6.95 4.35 6.58
N LYS A 28 6.76 5.56 6.04
CA LYS A 28 6.96 6.83 6.76
C LYS A 28 6.00 6.99 7.93
N ASP A 29 4.76 6.54 7.79
CA ASP A 29 3.78 6.59 8.87
C ASP A 29 4.13 5.60 10.00
N ILE A 30 4.65 4.42 9.65
CA ILE A 30 5.19 3.48 10.63
C ILE A 30 6.39 4.07 11.38
N GLU A 31 7.33 4.71 10.68
CA GLU A 31 8.50 5.34 11.28
C GLU A 31 8.10 6.41 12.30
N LYS A 32 7.16 7.29 11.93
CA LYS A 32 6.61 8.32 12.82
C LYS A 32 5.90 7.73 14.05
N ALA A 33 5.05 6.73 13.84
CA ALA A 33 4.28 6.13 14.94
C ALA A 33 5.19 5.41 15.95
N CYS A 34 6.23 4.73 15.47
CA CYS A 34 7.17 4.00 16.30
C CYS A 34 8.18 4.90 17.03
N HIS A 35 8.35 6.16 16.61
CA HIS A 35 9.31 7.11 17.21
C HIS A 35 9.08 7.34 18.71
N SER A 36 7.84 7.19 19.20
CA SER A 36 7.49 7.30 20.62
C SER A 36 8.07 6.18 21.50
N ILE A 37 8.33 5.02 20.91
CA ILE A 37 8.87 3.84 21.61
C ILE A 37 10.36 3.74 21.35
N TYR A 38 10.76 3.77 20.08
CA TYR A 38 12.15 3.67 19.65
C TYR A 38 12.35 4.27 18.25
N PRO A 39 13.40 5.07 18.02
CA PRO A 39 13.66 5.66 16.71
C PRO A 39 14.11 4.58 15.71
N LEU A 40 13.23 4.23 14.78
CA LEU A 40 13.54 3.37 13.65
C LEU A 40 14.14 4.18 12.51
N ARG A 41 15.03 3.57 11.73
CA ARG A 41 15.59 4.13 10.49
C ARG A 41 15.41 3.14 9.36
N ASP A 42 15.27 3.64 8.13
CA ASP A 42 15.17 2.85 6.90
C ASP A 42 14.02 1.82 6.91
N VAL A 43 12.84 2.25 7.35
CA VAL A 43 11.62 1.44 7.26
C VAL A 43 11.17 1.37 5.80
N CYS A 44 10.93 0.18 5.28
CA CYS A 44 10.42 -0.02 3.92
C CYS A 44 9.51 -1.24 3.81
N ILE A 45 8.66 -1.27 2.79
CA ILE A 45 7.87 -2.45 2.44
C ILE A 45 8.72 -3.35 1.55
N ARG A 46 9.28 -4.42 2.13
CA ARG A 46 10.24 -5.29 1.43
C ARG A 46 9.64 -6.08 0.26
N LYS A 47 8.38 -6.52 0.39
CA LYS A 47 7.71 -7.35 -0.62
C LYS A 47 6.19 -7.28 -0.45
N VAL A 48 5.49 -7.14 -1.58
CA VAL A 48 4.03 -7.27 -1.67
C VAL A 48 3.70 -8.46 -2.56
N LYS A 49 2.72 -9.29 -2.16
CA LYS A 49 2.26 -10.45 -2.94
C LYS A 49 0.74 -10.46 -3.00
N VAL A 50 0.18 -10.50 -4.21
CA VAL A 50 -1.25 -10.73 -4.43
C VAL A 50 -1.55 -12.21 -4.26
N LEU A 51 -2.37 -12.56 -3.27
CA LEU A 51 -2.74 -13.96 -2.97
C LEU A 51 -3.93 -14.43 -3.80
N LYS A 52 -4.97 -13.61 -3.91
CA LYS A 52 -6.17 -13.86 -4.70
C LYS A 52 -6.33 -12.72 -5.70
N ARG A 53 -6.44 -13.06 -6.97
CA ARG A 53 -6.71 -12.08 -8.03
C ARG A 53 -8.22 -12.02 -8.26
N PRO A 54 -8.80 -10.82 -8.47
CA PRO A 54 -10.19 -10.71 -8.88
C PRO A 54 -10.39 -11.39 -10.24
N ARG A 55 -11.65 -11.72 -10.55
CA ARG A 55 -12.01 -12.24 -11.88
C ARG A 55 -11.62 -11.20 -12.93
N PHE A 56 -11.01 -11.66 -14.02
CA PHE A 56 -10.55 -10.78 -15.08
C PHE A 56 -11.73 -10.18 -15.84
N GLU A 57 -11.80 -8.84 -15.85
CA GLU A 57 -12.81 -8.06 -16.56
C GLU A 57 -12.10 -7.02 -17.43
N ILE A 58 -12.35 -7.04 -18.73
CA ILE A 58 -11.68 -6.16 -19.70
C ILE A 58 -12.01 -4.69 -19.46
N ALA A 59 -13.26 -4.38 -19.07
CA ALA A 59 -13.68 -3.01 -18.79
C ALA A 59 -12.87 -2.36 -17.65
N LYS A 60 -12.73 -3.05 -16.50
CA LYS A 60 -11.92 -2.58 -15.36
C LYS A 60 -10.43 -2.45 -15.70
N LEU A 61 -9.93 -3.34 -16.57
CA LEU A 61 -8.54 -3.24 -17.02
C LEU A 61 -8.32 -1.99 -17.88
N MET A 62 -9.23 -1.73 -18.83
CA MET A 62 -9.17 -0.56 -19.69
C MET A 62 -9.35 0.73 -18.91
N GLU A 63 -10.15 0.74 -17.83
CA GLU A 63 -10.23 1.88 -16.91
C GLU A 63 -8.90 2.15 -16.21
N LEU A 64 -8.19 1.11 -15.76
CA LEU A 64 -6.88 1.25 -15.12
C LEU A 64 -5.76 1.69 -16.07
N HIS A 65 -5.88 1.42 -17.38
CA HIS A 65 -4.90 1.81 -18.41
C HIS A 65 -5.36 3.03 -19.23
N GLY A 66 -6.59 3.50 -19.01
CA GLY A 66 -7.31 4.38 -19.91
C GLY A 66 -7.01 5.86 -19.75
N GLU A 67 -6.38 6.26 -18.64
CA GLU A 67 -5.87 7.62 -18.44
C GLU A 67 -4.59 7.57 -17.60
N GLY A 68 -3.61 8.37 -18.02
CA GLY A 68 -2.50 8.81 -17.17
C GLY A 68 -2.94 9.91 -16.22
#